data_AF-A0A2N1UH40-F1
#
_entry.id   AF-A0A2N1UH40-F1
#
_cell.length_a   1.000
_cell.length_b   1.000
_cell.length_c   1.000
_cell.angle_alpha   90.00
_cell.angle_beta   90.00
_cell.angle_gamma   90.00
#
_symmetry.space_group_name_H-M   'P 1'
#
loop_
_entity.id
_entity.type
_entity.pdbx_description
1 polymer ?
#
loop_
_entity_poly.entity_id
_entity_poly.type
_entity_poly.pdbx_seq_one_letter_code
_entity_poly.pdbx_strand_id
1 'polypeptide(L)'
;MKKLFASLLVCVLILTATGSASAESVEIFYGPEGGFSRVNNARTLRFSDGSKKPATLANSLMHRIDSLEPGSTVKIAMYSMSDFQTLDFWLQSAVNKQLSCKLLLCGVSEWSASSRERIAKAIEKVANAAEKEGKSLDFQLAAVTAAAMKRNGREHTLEDGKIIYGTMHEKFGIFYRPGNPVPHSSFNGSANISVTSDKIYAENRVFFDEQPAVARQFAEEFARLWNEYSEIVYGSWLPEKYIETSHVPGYVKIVFNSEPSDELQLTRIDSELINLIHRVEASGSLDLAMFSLTRLELAEAILRSAERNPDARFRLLLDHAQLDDADPLQSKLGPWLEQKAAEMGIKNIQVRYRFRRNAYGFSLEEKKPILLSFLSLFLHHKNVTVNGKEMAIGSYNWSNSAEFLNFENVMFFNTFYKDHQKIIDSFKAEFETLWNSRMPATISRPRKGVPQTVTLTEGKTLHKELLKTLEKDENHKVLAALDREAFKTFAQIVTDTGLSEKAARRGIRALEADKFIVKWSKDGVEGYSQAD
;
A
#
# COMPACT_ATOMS: atom_id res chain seq x y z
N MET A 1 -6.37 32.73 70.95
CA MET A 1 -7.55 32.71 70.06
C MET A 1 -7.48 33.89 69.09
N LYS A 2 -7.61 33.61 67.78
CA LYS A 2 -7.79 34.52 66.63
C LYS A 2 -6.51 35.30 66.18
N LYS A 3 -5.85 34.95 65.06
CA LYS A 3 -6.23 35.01 63.61
C LYS A 3 -6.50 36.48 63.18
N LEU A 4 -6.04 37.04 62.06
CA LEU A 4 -5.53 36.52 60.78
C LEU A 4 -4.98 37.71 59.92
N PHE A 5 -3.91 37.45 59.17
CA PHE A 5 -3.57 37.90 57.80
C PHE A 5 -3.19 39.36 57.48
N ALA A 6 -1.89 39.54 57.23
CA ALA A 6 -1.34 40.53 56.31
C ALA A 6 -1.12 39.87 54.93
N SER A 7 -1.77 40.40 53.91
CA SER A 7 -1.63 39.96 52.52
C SER A 7 -0.39 40.59 51.88
N LEU A 8 0.66 39.80 51.70
CA LEU A 8 1.80 40.15 50.84
C LEU A 8 1.49 39.66 49.42
N LEU A 9 1.24 40.60 48.51
CA LEU A 9 1.01 40.34 47.10
C LEU A 9 2.36 40.03 46.42
N VAL A 10 2.71 38.75 46.34
CA VAL A 10 3.81 38.28 45.48
C VAL A 10 3.25 38.09 44.07
N CYS A 11 3.51 39.05 43.19
CA CYS A 11 3.31 38.90 41.76
C CYS A 11 4.30 37.86 41.21
N VAL A 12 3.89 36.59 41.18
CA VAL A 12 4.55 35.57 40.38
C VAL A 12 4.12 35.79 38.92
N LEU A 13 4.98 36.44 38.14
CA LEU A 13 4.96 36.39 36.68
C LEU A 13 5.30 34.96 36.25
N ILE A 14 4.29 34.09 36.20
CA ILE A 14 4.37 32.85 35.43
C ILE A 14 4.27 33.27 33.97
N LEU A 15 5.43 33.50 33.33
CA LEU A 15 5.57 33.43 31.90
C LEU A 15 5.20 32.00 31.49
N THR A 16 3.94 31.77 31.17
CA THR A 16 3.50 30.59 30.45
C THR A 16 4.13 30.65 29.07
N ALA A 17 5.34 30.10 28.95
CA ALA A 17 5.79 29.56 27.68
C ALA A 17 4.82 28.41 27.35
N THR A 18 3.71 28.74 26.69
CA THR A 18 2.88 27.77 25.98
C THR A 18 3.71 27.28 24.80
N GLY A 19 4.73 26.47 25.08
CA GLY A 19 5.18 25.48 24.12
C GLY A 19 3.97 24.63 23.86
N SER A 20 3.33 24.83 22.71
CA SER A 20 2.27 23.97 22.22
C SER A 20 2.87 22.59 22.07
N ALA A 21 2.79 21.78 23.13
CA ALA A 21 3.00 20.36 23.03
C ALA A 21 2.01 19.88 21.96
N SER A 22 2.53 19.52 20.79
CA SER A 22 1.70 19.00 19.71
C SER A 22 0.98 17.77 20.27
N ALA A 23 -0.35 17.77 20.22
CA ALA A 23 -1.13 16.65 20.72
C ALA A 23 -0.83 15.40 19.90
N GLU A 24 -0.63 14.27 20.56
CA GLU A 24 -0.48 12.99 19.88
C GLU A 24 -1.68 12.73 18.97
N SER A 25 -1.42 12.23 17.76
CA SER A 25 -2.47 11.87 16.82
C SER A 25 -2.07 10.72 15.90
N VAL A 26 -3.08 10.02 15.39
CA VAL A 26 -2.91 8.99 14.36
C VAL A 26 -3.76 9.34 13.16
N GLU A 27 -3.17 9.25 11.97
CA GLU A 27 -3.85 9.55 10.70
C GLU A 27 -3.52 8.50 9.64
N ILE A 28 -4.49 8.13 8.81
CA ILE A 28 -4.30 7.21 7.68
C ILE A 28 -4.59 7.92 6.36
N PHE A 29 -3.77 7.66 5.34
CA PHE A 29 -3.89 8.20 3.98
C PHE A 29 -3.95 7.06 2.98
N TYR A 30 -4.58 7.30 1.82
CA TYR A 30 -4.91 6.26 0.86
C TYR A 30 -4.53 6.61 -0.57
N GLY A 31 -4.27 5.57 -1.35
CA GLY A 31 -4.25 5.62 -2.81
C GLY A 31 -5.49 4.92 -3.40
N PRO A 32 -5.85 5.20 -4.65
CA PRO A 32 -5.31 6.27 -5.49
C PRO A 32 -5.83 7.66 -5.07
N GLU A 33 -4.96 8.65 -5.20
CA GLU A 33 -5.01 10.10 -4.92
C GLU A 33 -5.91 10.52 -3.75
N GLY A 34 -5.85 9.79 -2.65
CA GLY A 34 -6.51 10.10 -1.38
C GLY A 34 -7.56 9.09 -0.92
N GLY A 35 -7.84 8.06 -1.72
CA GLY A 35 -8.79 6.98 -1.42
C GLY A 35 -10.06 7.05 -2.25
N PHE A 36 -10.83 5.97 -2.22
CA PHE A 36 -12.09 5.82 -2.94
C PHE A 36 -13.26 6.46 -2.20
N SER A 37 -13.24 6.44 -0.87
CA SER A 37 -14.34 7.00 -0.10
C SER A 37 -14.31 8.51 -0.14
N ARG A 38 -15.50 9.12 -0.24
CA ARG A 38 -15.64 10.57 -0.29
C ARG A 38 -15.01 11.27 0.93
N VAL A 39 -15.14 10.67 2.12
CA VAL A 39 -14.61 11.24 3.36
C VAL A 39 -13.09 11.27 3.36
N ASN A 40 -12.42 10.26 2.81
CA ASN A 40 -10.96 10.21 2.76
C ASN A 40 -10.42 11.09 1.63
N ASN A 41 -11.05 11.02 0.45
CA ASN A 41 -10.62 11.74 -0.75
C ASN A 41 -10.79 13.27 -0.62
N ALA A 42 -11.77 13.75 0.15
CA ALA A 42 -12.02 15.18 0.32
C ALA A 42 -11.04 15.88 1.28
N ARG A 43 -10.13 15.16 1.93
CA ARG A 43 -9.19 15.75 2.91
C ARG A 43 -8.10 16.55 2.21
N THR A 44 -7.63 17.59 2.90
CA THR A 44 -6.54 18.46 2.44
C THR A 44 -5.51 18.66 3.53
N LEU A 45 -4.25 18.82 3.13
CA LEU A 45 -3.12 19.15 3.98
C LEU A 45 -2.70 20.59 3.76
N ARG A 46 -2.27 21.28 4.82
CA ARG A 46 -1.75 22.65 4.75
C ARG A 46 -0.25 22.63 4.98
N PHE A 47 0.50 23.14 4.01
CA PHE A 47 1.95 23.23 4.05
C PHE A 47 2.40 24.55 4.71
N SER A 48 3.68 24.60 5.09
CA SER A 48 4.35 25.73 5.74
C SER A 48 4.39 26.99 4.87
N ASP A 49 4.39 26.81 3.54
CA ASP A 49 4.25 27.89 2.55
C ASP A 49 2.82 28.45 2.44
N GLY A 50 1.88 27.92 3.23
CA GLY A 50 0.47 28.29 3.25
C GLY A 50 -0.38 27.58 2.19
N SER A 51 0.23 26.82 1.27
CA SER A 51 -0.48 26.07 0.24
C SER A 51 -1.35 24.97 0.83
N LYS A 52 -2.44 24.65 0.13
CA LYS A 52 -3.32 23.52 0.46
C LYS A 52 -3.25 22.49 -0.66
N LYS A 53 -2.97 21.23 -0.31
CA LYS A 53 -2.90 20.12 -1.28
C LYS A 53 -3.83 18.98 -0.86
N PRO A 54 -4.34 18.17 -1.79
CA PRO A 54 -5.12 16.97 -1.45
C PRO A 54 -4.30 16.02 -0.57
N ALA A 55 -4.95 15.34 0.36
CA ALA A 55 -4.33 14.41 1.31
C ALA A 55 -4.01 13.04 0.69
N THR A 56 -3.17 13.03 -0.35
CA THR A 56 -2.70 11.82 -1.03
C THR A 56 -1.56 11.13 -0.27
N LEU A 57 -1.15 9.93 -0.70
CA LEU A 57 -0.01 9.23 -0.11
C LEU A 57 1.29 10.04 -0.27
N ALA A 58 1.55 10.59 -1.46
CA ALA A 58 2.72 11.43 -1.71
C ALA A 58 2.66 12.73 -0.89
N ASN A 59 1.54 13.45 -0.93
CA ASN A 59 1.40 14.73 -0.22
C ASN A 59 1.48 14.58 1.29
N SER A 60 1.01 13.48 1.88
CA SER A 60 1.16 13.22 3.32
C SER A 60 2.61 13.10 3.77
N LEU A 61 3.48 12.47 2.97
CA LEU A 61 4.90 12.33 3.29
C LEU A 61 5.63 13.66 3.11
N MET A 62 5.35 14.37 2.01
CA MET A 62 5.89 15.73 1.81
C MET A 62 5.45 16.67 2.93
N HIS A 63 4.19 16.61 3.37
CA HIS A 63 3.69 17.40 4.50
C HIS A 63 4.43 17.07 5.81
N ARG A 64 4.72 15.79 6.06
CA ARG A 64 5.53 15.41 7.22
C ARG A 64 6.92 16.04 7.17
N ILE A 65 7.62 15.92 6.05
CA ILE A 65 8.98 16.47 5.87
C ILE A 65 8.94 18.01 5.97
N ASP A 66 7.90 18.63 5.42
CA ASP A 66 7.64 20.07 5.50
C ASP A 66 7.42 20.56 6.95
N SER A 67 6.86 19.73 7.83
CA SER A 67 6.66 20.05 9.25
C SER A 67 7.90 19.89 10.13
N LEU A 68 8.99 19.28 9.63
CA LEU A 68 10.19 19.02 10.43
C LEU A 68 10.95 20.30 10.78
N GLU A 69 11.47 20.34 12.01
CA GLU A 69 12.38 21.38 12.49
C GLU A 69 13.75 21.29 11.81
N PRO A 70 14.48 22.40 11.61
CA PRO A 70 15.86 22.36 11.14
C PRO A 70 16.76 21.52 12.06
N GLY A 71 17.58 20.64 11.47
CA GLY A 71 18.44 19.70 12.19
C GLY A 71 17.78 18.37 12.57
N SER A 72 16.52 18.13 12.16
CA SER A 72 15.82 16.86 12.41
C SER A 72 16.46 15.69 11.67
N THR A 73 16.24 14.46 12.15
CA THR A 73 16.67 13.24 11.46
C THR A 73 15.47 12.52 10.83
N VAL A 74 15.64 12.04 9.60
CA VAL A 74 14.64 11.27 8.84
C VAL A 74 15.24 9.95 8.43
N LYS A 75 14.60 8.84 8.80
CA LYS A 75 15.00 7.49 8.38
C LYS A 75 13.82 6.81 7.71
N ILE A 76 14.01 6.26 6.51
CA ILE A 76 12.94 5.60 5.76
C ILE A 76 13.44 4.24 5.27
N ALA A 77 12.71 3.18 5.58
CA ALA A 77 12.86 1.85 4.97
C ALA A 77 11.71 1.64 3.99
N MET A 78 12.06 1.36 2.74
CA MET A 78 11.08 1.32 1.65
C MET A 78 11.41 0.22 0.65
N TYR A 79 10.49 -0.73 0.45
CA TYR A 79 10.65 -1.77 -0.57
C TYR A 79 11.05 -1.19 -1.94
N SER A 80 10.34 -0.18 -2.42
CA SER A 80 10.70 0.53 -3.66
C SER A 80 10.31 1.99 -3.63
N MET A 81 11.08 2.81 -4.35
CA MET A 81 10.80 4.23 -4.55
C MET A 81 10.90 4.56 -6.04
N SER A 82 9.89 5.25 -6.57
CA SER A 82 9.87 5.75 -7.96
C SER A 82 9.12 7.08 -8.12
N ASP A 83 8.59 7.65 -7.03
CA ASP A 83 8.09 9.01 -7.01
C ASP A 83 9.23 10.00 -6.77
N PHE A 84 9.82 10.48 -7.88
CA PHE A 84 10.91 11.43 -7.85
C PHE A 84 10.48 12.84 -7.43
N GLN A 85 9.19 13.19 -7.51
CA GLN A 85 8.72 14.48 -7.00
C GLN A 85 8.84 14.53 -5.47
N THR A 86 8.45 13.44 -4.80
CA THR A 86 8.66 13.30 -3.36
C THR A 86 10.15 13.24 -3.00
N LEU A 87 10.99 12.57 -3.82
CA LEU A 87 12.44 12.58 -3.63
C LEU A 87 13.03 13.99 -3.70
N ASP A 88 12.72 14.73 -4.77
CA ASP A 88 13.24 16.08 -4.99
C ASP A 88 12.82 17.01 -3.84
N PHE A 89 11.58 16.91 -3.38
CA PHE A 89 11.09 17.64 -2.21
C PHE A 89 11.89 17.31 -0.95
N TRP A 90 12.17 16.02 -0.71
CA TRP A 90 12.94 15.58 0.44
C TRP A 90 14.40 16.05 0.38
N LEU A 91 15.07 15.90 -0.78
CA LEU A 91 16.45 16.36 -0.97
C LEU A 91 16.59 17.87 -0.77
N GLN A 92 15.66 18.65 -1.32
CA GLN A 92 15.67 20.10 -1.12
C GLN A 92 15.43 20.47 0.35
N SER A 93 14.51 19.77 1.02
CA SER A 93 14.26 19.96 2.45
C SER A 93 15.48 19.57 3.29
N ALA A 94 16.21 18.52 2.90
CA ALA A 94 17.42 18.08 3.58
C ALA A 94 18.50 19.16 3.56
N VAL A 95 18.72 19.82 2.42
CA VAL A 95 19.64 20.96 2.31
C VAL A 95 19.13 22.17 3.10
N ASN A 96 17.88 22.58 2.88
CA ASN A 96 17.33 23.82 3.44
C ASN A 96 17.21 23.80 4.96
N LYS A 97 16.87 22.63 5.51
CA LYS A 97 16.66 22.43 6.94
C LYS A 97 17.81 21.71 7.62
N GLN A 98 18.90 21.41 6.90
CA GLN A 98 20.04 20.65 7.41
C GLN A 98 19.59 19.33 8.07
N LEU A 99 18.73 18.58 7.37
CA LEU A 99 18.25 17.29 7.88
C LEU A 99 19.35 16.24 7.76
N SER A 100 19.39 15.31 8.73
CA SER A 100 20.15 14.07 8.62
C SER A 100 19.25 12.98 8.06
N CYS A 101 19.60 12.41 6.91
CA CYS A 101 18.70 11.54 6.15
C CYS A 101 19.30 10.16 5.89
N LYS A 102 18.51 9.10 6.18
CA LYS A 102 18.82 7.72 5.78
C LYS A 102 17.68 7.13 4.97
N LEU A 103 18.01 6.61 3.80
CA LEU A 103 17.09 5.84 2.97
C LEU A 103 17.61 4.42 2.82
N LEU A 104 16.80 3.45 3.23
CA LEU A 104 17.04 2.04 3.02
C LEU A 104 16.06 1.49 1.99
N LEU A 105 16.58 0.88 0.92
CA LEU A 105 15.78 0.29 -0.16
C LEU A 105 15.92 -1.24 -0.20
N CYS A 106 14.97 -1.94 -0.81
CA CYS A 106 15.20 -3.33 -1.17
C CYS A 106 16.22 -3.38 -2.33
N GLY A 107 17.31 -4.13 -2.15
CA GLY A 107 18.34 -4.37 -3.16
C GLY A 107 18.18 -5.70 -3.92
N VAL A 108 17.31 -6.58 -3.45
CA VAL A 108 17.15 -7.96 -3.96
C VAL A 108 16.43 -8.00 -5.31
N SER A 109 15.42 -7.16 -5.50
CA SER A 109 14.62 -7.16 -6.73
C SER A 109 15.35 -6.46 -7.87
N GLU A 110 15.64 -7.17 -8.96
CA GLU A 110 16.37 -6.65 -10.13
C GLU A 110 15.69 -5.46 -10.79
N TRP A 111 14.36 -5.49 -10.92
CA TRP A 111 13.58 -4.43 -11.56
C TRP A 111 13.70 -3.06 -10.87
N SER A 112 14.11 -3.01 -9.60
CA SER A 112 14.28 -1.77 -8.84
C SER A 112 15.72 -1.23 -8.88
N ALA A 113 16.67 -1.95 -9.50
CA ALA A 113 18.07 -1.56 -9.58
C ALA A 113 18.28 -0.19 -10.27
N SER A 114 17.62 0.02 -11.41
CA SER A 114 17.67 1.28 -12.15
C SER A 114 17.13 2.46 -11.33
N SER A 115 16.11 2.22 -10.51
CA SER A 115 15.59 3.25 -9.61
C SER A 115 16.59 3.62 -8.52
N ARG A 116 17.24 2.62 -7.89
CA ARG A 116 18.29 2.86 -6.88
C ARG A 116 19.45 3.68 -7.45
N GLU A 117 19.93 3.32 -8.64
CA GLU A 117 21.00 4.07 -9.31
C GLU A 117 20.57 5.51 -9.61
N ARG A 118 19.34 5.72 -10.08
CA ARG A 118 18.80 7.06 -10.33
C ARG A 118 18.68 7.88 -9.05
N ILE A 119 18.28 7.27 -7.93
CA ILE A 119 18.22 7.93 -6.62
C ILE A 119 19.63 8.34 -6.17
N ALA A 120 20.61 7.44 -6.26
CA ALA A 120 22.00 7.76 -5.90
C ALA A 120 22.55 8.95 -6.71
N LYS A 121 22.32 8.97 -8.03
CA LYS A 121 22.71 10.10 -8.90
C LYS A 121 21.98 11.39 -8.55
N ALA A 122 20.70 11.31 -8.14
CA ALA A 122 19.95 12.49 -7.70
C ALA A 122 20.53 13.07 -6.39
N ILE A 123 20.86 12.20 -5.42
CA ILE A 123 21.51 12.61 -4.17
C ILE A 123 22.86 13.28 -4.47
N GLU A 124 23.72 12.64 -5.28
CA GLU A 124 25.03 13.18 -5.67
C GLU A 124 24.91 14.56 -6.36
N LYS A 125 23.96 14.70 -7.29
CA LYS A 125 23.70 15.97 -7.97
C LYS A 125 23.34 17.09 -6.98
N VAL A 126 22.48 16.80 -5.99
CA VAL A 126 22.08 17.79 -4.98
C VAL A 126 23.22 18.09 -4.02
N ALA A 127 24.01 17.08 -3.61
CA ALA A 127 25.19 17.27 -2.77
C ALA A 127 26.20 18.24 -3.44
N ASN A 128 26.53 18.00 -4.70
CA ASN A 128 27.43 18.85 -5.48
C ASN A 128 26.90 20.28 -5.68
N ALA A 129 25.57 20.43 -5.79
CA ALA A 129 24.95 21.75 -5.87
C ALA A 129 25.00 22.49 -4.53
N ALA A 130 24.70 21.79 -3.43
CA ALA A 130 24.76 22.33 -2.08
C ALA A 130 26.18 22.81 -1.72
N GLU A 131 27.21 22.02 -2.06
CA GLU A 131 28.61 22.37 -1.80
C GLU A 131 29.02 23.68 -2.49
N LYS A 132 28.60 23.89 -3.74
CA LYS A 132 28.83 25.15 -4.48
C LYS A 132 28.17 26.36 -3.83
N GLU A 133 27.10 26.15 -3.06
CA GLU A 133 26.42 27.18 -2.28
C GLU A 133 26.96 27.30 -0.84
N GLY A 134 28.02 26.57 -0.48
CA GLY A 134 28.57 26.55 0.88
C GLY A 134 27.68 25.83 1.89
N LYS A 135 26.78 24.95 1.41
CA LYS A 135 25.91 24.09 2.23
C LYS A 135 26.39 22.64 2.13
N SER A 136 25.93 21.80 3.06
CA SER A 136 26.17 20.35 3.03
C SER A 136 24.85 19.58 2.88
N LEU A 137 24.95 18.35 2.40
CA LEU A 137 23.86 17.37 2.37
C LEU A 137 24.27 16.16 3.21
N ASP A 138 23.62 15.92 4.35
CA ASP A 138 23.78 14.70 5.15
C ASP A 138 22.73 13.67 4.72
N PHE A 139 23.11 12.83 3.76
CA PHE A 139 22.21 11.82 3.20
C PHE A 139 22.96 10.50 2.94
N GLN A 140 22.43 9.41 3.48
CA GLN A 140 22.90 8.06 3.21
C GLN A 140 21.84 7.22 2.48
N LEU A 141 22.29 6.39 1.56
CA LEU A 141 21.48 5.40 0.86
C LEU A 141 22.09 4.02 1.07
N ALA A 142 21.29 3.06 1.53
CA ALA A 142 21.67 1.66 1.65
C ALA A 142 20.64 0.75 0.97
N ALA A 143 21.00 -0.50 0.73
CA ALA A 143 20.10 -1.48 0.17
C ALA A 143 20.25 -2.87 0.83
N VAL A 144 19.11 -3.53 1.09
CA VAL A 144 19.09 -4.93 1.55
C VAL A 144 19.53 -5.86 0.42
N THR A 145 20.53 -6.71 0.65
CA THR A 145 21.14 -7.52 -0.43
C THR A 145 20.67 -8.97 -0.43
N ALA A 146 20.67 -9.61 -1.61
CA ALA A 146 20.33 -11.03 -1.73
C ALA A 146 21.30 -11.92 -0.91
N ALA A 147 22.58 -11.52 -0.87
CA ALA A 147 23.58 -12.18 -0.04
C ALA A 147 23.20 -12.14 1.43
N ALA A 148 22.69 -11.01 1.93
CA ALA A 148 22.23 -10.92 3.32
C ALA A 148 20.98 -11.74 3.58
N MET A 149 20.01 -11.77 2.66
CA MET A 149 18.83 -12.64 2.78
C MET A 149 19.24 -14.12 2.86
N LYS A 150 20.17 -14.54 1.99
CA LYS A 150 20.74 -15.89 2.01
C LYS A 150 21.42 -16.24 3.33
N ARG A 151 22.30 -15.37 3.83
CA ARG A 151 23.02 -15.59 5.10
C ARG A 151 22.08 -15.83 6.28
N ASN A 152 20.87 -15.30 6.21
CA ASN A 152 19.85 -15.39 7.25
C ASN A 152 18.73 -16.37 6.91
N GLY A 153 18.97 -17.33 6.01
CA GLY A 153 18.03 -18.42 5.72
C GLY A 153 16.74 -18.00 5.01
N ARG A 154 16.72 -16.81 4.39
CA ARG A 154 15.56 -16.27 3.65
C ARG A 154 15.67 -16.52 2.15
N GLU A 155 15.94 -17.77 1.80
CA GLU A 155 15.95 -18.26 0.43
C GLU A 155 15.08 -19.51 0.29
N HIS A 156 14.61 -19.79 -0.92
CA HIS A 156 13.86 -20.99 -1.23
C HIS A 156 14.25 -21.50 -2.61
N THR A 157 14.36 -22.82 -2.75
CA THR A 157 14.64 -23.47 -4.03
C THR A 157 13.33 -23.94 -4.64
N LEU A 158 12.99 -23.39 -5.81
CA LEU A 158 11.82 -23.78 -6.60
C LEU A 158 11.99 -25.18 -7.20
N GLU A 159 10.88 -25.77 -7.70
CA GLU A 159 10.88 -27.10 -8.31
C GLU A 159 11.83 -27.24 -9.52
N ASP A 160 12.06 -26.15 -10.25
CA ASP A 160 13.00 -26.07 -11.38
C ASP A 160 14.47 -25.89 -10.95
N GLY A 161 14.74 -25.89 -9.64
CA GLY A 161 16.07 -25.69 -9.04
C GLY A 161 16.48 -24.22 -8.91
N LYS A 162 15.65 -23.27 -9.36
CA LYS A 162 15.94 -21.83 -9.22
C LYS A 162 15.85 -21.42 -7.75
N ILE A 163 16.89 -20.78 -7.25
CA ILE A 163 16.88 -20.17 -5.92
C ILE A 163 16.24 -18.79 -6.02
N ILE A 164 15.24 -18.55 -5.17
CA ILE A 164 14.63 -17.24 -4.94
C ILE A 164 14.99 -16.74 -3.54
N TYR A 165 15.08 -15.42 -3.41
CA TYR A 165 15.39 -14.75 -2.15
C TYR A 165 14.19 -13.94 -1.68
N GLY A 166 13.99 -13.88 -0.37
CA GLY A 166 13.06 -12.92 0.22
C GLY A 166 13.44 -11.48 -0.08
N THR A 167 12.52 -10.56 0.14
CA THR A 167 12.74 -9.12 -0.06
C THR A 167 12.47 -8.34 1.23
N MET A 168 13.04 -7.14 1.39
CA MET A 168 12.61 -6.20 2.43
C MET A 168 11.31 -5.54 1.96
N HIS A 169 10.18 -6.13 2.33
CA HIS A 169 8.87 -5.73 1.83
C HIS A 169 8.16 -4.74 2.76
N GLU A 170 8.85 -4.21 3.76
CA GLU A 170 8.31 -3.20 4.66
C GLU A 170 8.33 -1.79 4.03
N LYS A 171 7.43 -0.93 4.52
CA LYS A 171 7.33 0.47 4.12
C LYS A 171 7.09 1.33 5.35
N PHE A 172 8.13 1.87 5.94
CA PHE A 172 8.00 2.72 7.13
C PHE A 172 9.03 3.85 7.16
N GLY A 173 8.78 4.83 8.01
CA GLY A 173 9.73 5.90 8.28
C GLY A 173 9.61 6.44 9.69
N ILE A 174 10.68 7.08 10.15
CA ILE A 174 10.89 7.49 11.53
C ILE A 174 11.49 8.90 11.52
N PHE A 175 11.02 9.73 12.44
CA PHE A 175 11.40 11.13 12.55
C PHE A 175 11.91 11.44 13.96
N TYR A 176 13.01 12.17 14.04
CA TYR A 176 13.64 12.61 15.28
C TYR A 176 13.69 14.13 15.30
N ARG A 177 13.46 14.72 16.47
CA ARG A 177 13.74 16.13 16.71
C ARG A 177 15.25 16.39 16.68
N PRO A 178 15.69 17.63 16.41
CA PRO A 178 17.10 17.99 16.40
C PRO A 178 17.79 17.60 17.72
N GLY A 179 18.87 16.83 17.62
CA GLY A 179 19.66 16.39 18.79
C GLY A 179 18.97 15.40 19.73
N ASN A 180 17.77 14.90 19.40
CA ASN A 180 17.06 13.95 20.26
C ASN A 180 17.36 12.49 19.86
N PRO A 181 17.85 11.64 20.78
CA PRO A 181 18.12 10.23 20.49
C PRO A 181 16.85 9.37 20.40
N VAL A 182 15.69 9.89 20.80
CA VAL A 182 14.40 9.19 20.78
C VAL A 182 13.55 9.71 19.61
N PRO A 183 13.04 8.83 18.73
CA PRO A 183 12.16 9.28 17.65
C PRO A 183 10.82 9.74 18.22
N HIS A 184 10.24 10.80 17.65
CA HIS A 184 8.97 11.35 18.11
C HIS A 184 7.78 10.91 17.25
N SER A 185 8.00 10.70 15.95
CA SER A 185 6.95 10.32 15.01
C SER A 185 7.40 9.21 14.06
N SER A 186 6.45 8.54 13.44
CA SER A 186 6.71 7.51 12.42
C SER A 186 5.57 7.38 11.42
N PHE A 187 5.77 6.60 10.37
CA PHE A 187 4.70 6.11 9.50
C PHE A 187 4.94 4.67 9.10
N ASN A 188 3.87 3.95 8.74
CA ASN A 188 3.93 2.64 8.10
C ASN A 188 2.66 2.35 7.27
N GLY A 189 2.73 1.41 6.33
CA GLY A 189 1.53 0.92 5.65
C GLY A 189 1.88 -0.03 4.51
N SER A 190 0.94 -0.20 3.59
CA SER A 190 1.16 -1.03 2.40
C SER A 190 1.90 -0.30 1.28
N ALA A 191 1.81 1.04 1.24
CA ALA A 191 2.19 1.87 0.11
C ALA A 191 3.70 2.11 -0.03
N ASN A 192 4.22 1.85 -1.22
CA ASN A 192 5.54 2.33 -1.63
C ASN A 192 5.58 3.86 -1.77
N ILE A 193 6.77 4.44 -1.89
CA ILE A 193 6.93 5.82 -2.37
C ILE A 193 7.01 5.78 -3.89
N SER A 194 5.88 5.46 -4.55
CA SER A 194 5.79 5.35 -6.00
C SER A 194 4.58 6.10 -6.55
N VAL A 195 4.72 6.56 -7.80
CA VAL A 195 3.62 7.16 -8.56
C VAL A 195 2.45 6.19 -8.69
N THR A 196 2.74 4.89 -8.80
CA THR A 196 1.69 3.86 -8.89
C THR A 196 0.94 3.67 -7.58
N SER A 197 1.61 3.74 -6.43
CA SER A 197 0.94 3.69 -5.12
C SER A 197 0.01 4.88 -4.96
N ASP A 198 0.48 6.07 -5.35
CA ASP A 198 -0.28 7.30 -5.21
C ASP A 198 -1.43 7.39 -6.22
N LYS A 199 -1.30 6.89 -7.45
CA LYS A 199 -2.27 7.17 -8.54
C LYS A 199 -3.03 5.97 -9.07
N ILE A 200 -2.56 4.77 -8.79
CA ILE A 200 -3.04 3.55 -9.46
C ILE A 200 -3.56 2.55 -8.42
N TYR A 201 -2.79 2.23 -7.41
CA TYR A 201 -3.10 1.13 -6.49
C TYR A 201 -3.93 1.59 -5.29
N ALA A 202 -4.84 0.71 -4.86
CA ALA A 202 -5.54 0.85 -3.59
C ALA A 202 -4.58 0.52 -2.44
N GLU A 203 -4.01 1.53 -1.80
CA GLU A 203 -2.98 1.36 -0.77
C GLU A 203 -3.18 2.32 0.38
N ASN A 204 -2.37 2.17 1.45
CA ASN A 204 -2.48 3.00 2.63
C ASN A 204 -1.13 3.34 3.27
N ARG A 205 -1.13 4.42 4.07
CA ARG A 205 -0.04 4.84 4.95
C ARG A 205 -0.62 5.48 6.21
N VAL A 206 -0.26 4.95 7.37
CA VAL A 206 -0.61 5.47 8.69
C VAL A 206 0.56 6.29 9.24
N PHE A 207 0.30 7.49 9.72
CA PHE A 207 1.23 8.34 10.47
C PHE A 207 0.88 8.30 11.95
N PHE A 208 1.92 8.20 12.78
CA PHE A 208 1.88 8.26 14.23
C PHE A 208 2.64 9.50 14.68
N ASP A 209 1.89 10.53 15.09
CA ASP A 209 2.44 11.82 15.46
C ASP A 209 2.62 11.95 16.94
N GLU A 210 3.83 12.32 17.35
CA GLU A 210 4.21 12.45 18.76
C GLU A 210 3.97 11.16 19.56
N GLN A 211 4.08 10.00 18.91
CA GLN A 211 3.98 8.68 19.56
C GLN A 211 5.35 7.96 19.58
N PRO A 212 6.28 8.36 20.48
CA PRO A 212 7.61 7.78 20.56
C PRO A 212 7.59 6.28 20.90
N ALA A 213 6.53 5.78 21.57
CA ALA A 213 6.37 4.36 21.84
C ALA A 213 6.18 3.53 20.56
N VAL A 214 5.47 4.07 19.56
CA VAL A 214 5.30 3.41 18.26
C VAL A 214 6.57 3.61 17.42
N ALA A 215 7.11 4.83 17.40
CA ALA A 215 8.28 5.15 16.59
C ALA A 215 9.53 4.37 16.99
N ARG A 216 9.68 4.00 18.27
CA ARG A 216 10.79 3.15 18.75
C ARG A 216 10.73 1.71 18.20
N GLN A 217 9.54 1.12 18.02
CA GLN A 217 9.39 -0.21 17.40
C GLN A 217 9.95 -0.21 15.98
N PHE A 218 9.64 0.81 15.19
CA PHE A 218 10.24 0.97 13.87
C PHE A 218 11.74 1.29 13.92
N ALA A 219 12.22 2.03 14.93
CA ALA A 219 13.64 2.36 15.06
C ALA A 219 14.50 1.14 15.35
N GLU A 220 14.01 0.22 16.17
CA GLU A 220 14.64 -1.08 16.37
C GLU A 220 14.72 -1.85 15.04
N GLU A 221 13.61 -1.95 14.31
CA GLU A 221 13.61 -2.68 13.04
C GLU A 221 14.49 -2.02 11.99
N PHE A 222 14.50 -0.69 11.90
CA PHE A 222 15.42 0.03 11.03
C PHE A 222 16.86 -0.31 11.36
N ALA A 223 17.22 -0.36 12.64
CA ALA A 223 18.58 -0.69 13.07
C ALA A 223 18.94 -2.13 12.68
N ARG A 224 18.03 -3.09 12.86
CA ARG A 224 18.21 -4.49 12.44
C ARG A 224 18.46 -4.58 10.93
N LEU A 225 17.55 -4.06 10.11
CA LEU A 225 17.67 -4.07 8.66
C LEU A 225 18.93 -3.35 8.17
N TRP A 226 19.21 -2.17 8.73
CA TRP A 226 20.37 -1.38 8.38
C TRP A 226 21.67 -2.11 8.72
N ASN A 227 21.83 -2.59 9.95
CA ASN A 227 23.11 -3.15 10.41
C ASN A 227 23.39 -4.54 9.85
N GLU A 228 22.39 -5.41 9.74
CA GLU A 228 22.58 -6.83 9.48
C GLU A 228 22.31 -7.22 8.02
N TYR A 229 21.41 -6.49 7.36
CA TYR A 229 20.86 -6.89 6.06
C TYR A 229 21.28 -6.03 4.89
N SER A 230 21.91 -4.89 5.16
CA SER A 230 22.12 -3.85 4.15
C SER A 230 23.58 -3.64 3.79
N GLU A 231 23.78 -3.04 2.62
CA GLU A 231 25.09 -2.53 2.17
C GLU A 231 24.93 -1.08 1.72
N ILE A 232 25.99 -0.26 1.91
CA ILE A 232 25.97 1.15 1.51
C ILE A 232 25.93 1.28 -0.01
N VAL A 233 25.10 2.19 -0.49
CA VAL A 233 24.99 2.55 -1.92
C VAL A 233 25.53 3.98 -2.14
N TYR A 234 25.25 4.90 -1.22
CA TYR A 234 25.76 6.27 -1.24
C TYR A 234 26.00 6.78 0.18
N GLY A 235 27.06 7.57 0.37
CA GLY A 235 27.46 8.13 1.65
C GLY A 235 28.35 7.19 2.46
N SER A 236 28.61 7.55 3.71
CA SER A 236 29.39 6.73 4.64
C SER A 236 28.51 5.72 5.38
N TRP A 237 29.04 4.53 5.62
CA TRP A 237 28.38 3.55 6.46
C TRP A 237 28.53 3.93 7.94
N LEU A 238 27.42 4.29 8.57
CA LEU A 238 27.33 4.52 10.01
C LEU A 238 26.33 3.53 10.60
N PRO A 239 26.76 2.60 11.48
CA PRO A 239 25.86 1.67 12.15
C PRO A 239 24.76 2.41 12.91
N GLU A 240 23.58 1.82 12.93
CA GLU A 240 22.46 2.26 13.73
C GLU A 240 22.55 1.70 15.15
N LYS A 241 22.12 2.49 16.13
CA LYS A 241 22.04 1.99 17.50
C LYS A 241 20.83 1.07 17.62
N TYR A 242 21.09 -0.22 17.87
CA TYR A 242 20.05 -1.17 18.21
C TYR A 242 19.61 -0.97 19.67
N ILE A 243 18.33 -0.72 19.88
CA ILE A 243 17.70 -0.66 21.21
C ILE A 243 16.44 -1.50 21.11
N GLU A 244 16.49 -2.67 21.76
CA GLU A 244 15.32 -3.53 21.89
C GLU A 244 14.18 -2.77 22.56
N THR A 245 12.99 -2.88 22.00
CA THR A 245 11.78 -2.26 22.52
C THR A 245 10.68 -3.30 22.65
N SER A 246 9.89 -3.14 23.69
CA SER A 246 8.65 -3.90 23.85
C SER A 246 7.45 -3.02 23.49
N HIS A 247 6.35 -3.67 23.09
CA HIS A 247 5.07 -3.00 22.95
C HIS A 247 4.66 -2.32 24.27
N VAL A 248 4.18 -1.08 24.16
CA VAL A 248 3.63 -0.32 25.29
C VAL A 248 2.10 -0.40 25.22
N PRO A 249 1.41 -0.96 26.24
CA PRO A 249 -0.05 -0.94 26.32
C PRO A 249 -0.59 0.48 26.15
N GLY A 250 -1.66 0.65 25.38
CA GLY A 250 -2.18 1.96 25.01
C GLY A 250 -1.81 2.42 23.60
N TYR A 251 -0.77 1.83 22.99
CA TYR A 251 -0.29 2.16 21.65
C TYR A 251 -0.48 0.99 20.68
N VAL A 252 -0.34 1.27 19.39
CA VAL A 252 -0.30 0.24 18.34
C VAL A 252 0.83 -0.75 18.61
N LYS A 253 0.47 -2.04 18.61
CA LYS A 253 1.43 -3.16 18.55
C LYS A 253 1.83 -3.36 17.10
N ILE A 254 3.13 -3.43 16.84
CA ILE A 254 3.68 -3.78 15.53
C ILE A 254 4.35 -5.14 15.67
N VAL A 255 4.10 -6.02 14.72
CA VAL A 255 4.70 -7.34 14.67
C VAL A 255 5.53 -7.42 13.39
N PHE A 256 6.81 -7.73 13.56
CA PHE A 256 7.76 -7.92 12.48
C PHE A 256 8.11 -9.41 12.38
N ASN A 257 8.13 -9.98 11.18
CA ASN A 257 8.58 -11.38 11.04
C ASN A 257 10.11 -11.51 10.93
N SER A 258 10.85 -10.41 11.09
CA SER A 258 12.31 -10.34 11.28
C SER A 258 12.72 -10.42 12.74
N GLU A 259 11.77 -10.18 13.67
CA GLU A 259 12.03 -10.20 15.10
C GLU A 259 12.27 -11.64 15.57
N PRO A 260 13.27 -11.89 16.44
CA PRO A 260 13.50 -13.22 16.99
C PRO A 260 12.47 -13.48 18.07
N SER A 261 11.73 -14.59 17.98
CA SER A 261 10.89 -15.04 19.10
C SER A 261 11.73 -15.76 20.16
N ASP A 262 12.80 -16.41 19.73
CA ASP A 262 13.83 -17.04 20.56
C ASP A 262 15.15 -17.18 19.76
N GLU A 263 16.12 -17.92 20.29
CA GLU A 263 17.44 -18.13 19.65
C GLU A 263 17.37 -18.90 18.32
N LEU A 264 16.26 -19.60 18.03
CA LEU A 264 16.09 -20.50 16.90
C LEU A 264 14.94 -20.11 15.97
N GLN A 265 14.01 -19.29 16.44
CA GLN A 265 12.77 -18.97 15.73
C GLN A 265 12.55 -17.47 15.60
N LEU A 266 11.87 -17.12 14.52
CA LEU A 266 11.40 -15.77 14.26
C LEU A 266 9.91 -15.66 14.61
N THR A 267 9.51 -14.46 15.01
CA THR A 267 8.13 -14.08 15.29
C THR A 267 7.25 -14.36 14.08
N ARG A 268 6.05 -14.91 14.34
CA ARG A 268 5.10 -15.35 13.32
C ARG A 268 3.90 -14.42 13.28
N ILE A 269 3.74 -13.70 12.17
CA ILE A 269 2.61 -12.78 11.96
C ILE A 269 1.30 -13.58 11.83
N ASP A 270 1.36 -14.78 11.23
CA ASP A 270 0.23 -15.70 11.10
C ASP A 270 -0.50 -15.90 12.44
N SER A 271 0.23 -16.17 13.52
CA SER A 271 -0.32 -16.48 14.84
C SER A 271 -1.19 -15.33 15.37
N GLU A 272 -0.73 -14.08 15.21
CA GLU A 272 -1.43 -12.89 15.68
C GLU A 272 -2.69 -12.62 14.83
N LEU A 273 -2.61 -12.85 13.52
CA LEU A 273 -3.75 -12.73 12.61
C LEU A 273 -4.81 -13.81 12.88
N ILE A 274 -4.42 -15.06 13.09
CA ILE A 274 -5.34 -16.15 13.46
C ILE A 274 -6.06 -15.81 14.77
N ASN A 275 -5.32 -15.32 15.77
CA ASN A 275 -5.90 -14.88 17.04
C ASN A 275 -6.93 -13.76 16.83
N LEU A 276 -6.64 -12.78 15.96
CA LEU A 276 -7.59 -11.72 15.62
C LEU A 276 -8.85 -12.28 14.92
N ILE A 277 -8.69 -13.16 13.93
CA ILE A 277 -9.81 -13.80 13.19
C ILE A 277 -10.71 -14.60 14.14
N HIS A 278 -10.14 -15.22 15.17
CA HIS A 278 -10.89 -15.99 16.17
C HIS A 278 -11.70 -15.12 17.13
N ARG A 279 -11.46 -13.79 17.19
CA ARG A 279 -12.23 -12.85 18.02
C ARG A 279 -13.51 -12.33 17.37
N VAL A 280 -13.89 -12.83 16.20
CA VAL A 280 -15.21 -12.52 15.61
C VAL A 280 -16.32 -12.92 16.58
N GLU A 281 -17.15 -11.95 16.94
CA GLU A 281 -18.29 -12.13 17.85
C GLU A 281 -19.44 -12.87 17.13
N ALA A 282 -20.35 -13.50 17.87
CA ALA A 282 -21.44 -14.31 17.32
C ALA A 282 -22.32 -13.57 16.28
N SER A 283 -22.58 -12.28 16.49
CA SER A 283 -23.28 -11.37 15.56
C SER A 283 -22.35 -10.30 14.98
N GLY A 284 -21.04 -10.56 15.05
CA GLY A 284 -19.99 -9.65 14.65
C GLY A 284 -19.71 -9.66 13.16
N SER A 285 -18.49 -9.26 12.80
CA SER A 285 -18.09 -9.24 11.40
C SER A 285 -16.59 -9.41 11.20
N LEU A 286 -16.21 -9.87 10.02
CA LEU A 286 -14.85 -9.82 9.50
C LEU A 286 -14.87 -9.21 8.10
N ASP A 287 -14.12 -8.12 7.93
CA ASP A 287 -13.95 -7.46 6.64
C ASP A 287 -12.47 -7.53 6.24
N LEU A 288 -12.16 -8.31 5.20
CA LEU A 288 -10.80 -8.52 4.68
C LEU A 288 -10.66 -7.84 3.33
N ALA A 289 -9.70 -6.92 3.17
CA ALA A 289 -9.23 -6.47 1.86
C ALA A 289 -7.80 -6.97 1.65
N MET A 290 -7.61 -7.81 0.64
CA MET A 290 -6.33 -8.52 0.45
C MET A 290 -5.91 -8.58 -1.01
N PHE A 291 -4.67 -8.17 -1.27
CA PHE A 291 -4.05 -8.30 -2.58
C PHE A 291 -3.78 -9.76 -2.97
N SER A 292 -3.16 -10.51 -2.07
CA SER A 292 -2.79 -11.90 -2.30
C SER A 292 -3.17 -12.77 -1.11
N LEU A 293 -4.00 -13.78 -1.35
CA LEU A 293 -4.46 -14.75 -0.37
C LEU A 293 -4.11 -16.15 -0.87
N THR A 294 -2.95 -16.64 -0.43
CA THR A 294 -2.41 -17.97 -0.77
C THR A 294 -1.97 -18.78 0.46
N ARG A 295 -2.10 -18.23 1.67
CA ARG A 295 -1.81 -18.90 2.95
C ARG A 295 -3.03 -19.68 3.45
N LEU A 296 -2.94 -21.00 3.46
CA LEU A 296 -4.06 -21.91 3.77
C LEU A 296 -4.57 -21.72 5.20
N GLU A 297 -3.67 -21.59 6.16
CA GLU A 297 -3.96 -21.53 7.60
C GLU A 297 -4.82 -20.31 7.95
N LEU A 298 -4.60 -19.18 7.28
CA LEU A 298 -5.41 -17.98 7.45
C LEU A 298 -6.80 -18.14 6.79
N ALA A 299 -6.87 -18.79 5.63
CA ALA A 299 -8.15 -19.10 4.99
C ALA A 299 -8.98 -20.10 5.81
N GLU A 300 -8.35 -21.12 6.39
CA GLU A 300 -8.98 -22.05 7.32
C GLU A 300 -9.44 -21.38 8.60
N ALA A 301 -8.65 -20.44 9.16
CA ALA A 301 -9.07 -19.67 10.33
C ALA A 301 -10.35 -18.88 10.07
N ILE A 302 -10.51 -18.31 8.86
CA ILE A 302 -11.75 -17.66 8.43
C ILE A 302 -12.90 -18.66 8.38
N LEU A 303 -12.73 -19.81 7.70
CA LEU A 303 -13.76 -20.84 7.58
C LEU A 303 -14.24 -21.33 8.96
N ARG A 304 -13.30 -21.67 9.85
CA ARG A 304 -13.61 -22.12 11.23
C ARG A 304 -14.30 -21.03 12.03
N SER A 305 -13.90 -19.77 11.89
CA SER A 305 -14.54 -18.65 12.58
C SER A 305 -15.97 -18.41 12.08
N ALA A 306 -16.20 -18.56 10.77
CA ALA A 306 -17.52 -18.43 10.15
C ALA A 306 -18.47 -19.56 10.53
N GLU A 307 -17.97 -20.79 10.59
CA GLU A 307 -18.72 -21.97 11.06
C GLU A 307 -19.16 -21.83 12.51
N ARG A 308 -18.28 -21.35 13.40
CA ARG A 308 -18.59 -21.14 14.82
C ARG A 308 -19.58 -20.00 15.06
N ASN A 309 -19.62 -19.01 14.18
CA ASN A 309 -20.43 -17.80 14.32
C ASN A 309 -21.39 -17.63 13.14
N PRO A 310 -22.44 -18.46 13.01
CA PRO A 310 -23.30 -18.49 11.82
C PRO A 310 -24.06 -17.17 11.56
N ASP A 311 -24.27 -16.36 12.61
CA ASP A 311 -24.95 -15.06 12.50
C ASP A 311 -23.98 -13.88 12.23
N ALA A 312 -22.67 -14.11 12.30
CA ALA A 312 -21.66 -13.11 11.98
C ALA A 312 -21.45 -12.98 10.48
N ARG A 313 -20.96 -11.83 10.02
CA ARG A 313 -20.76 -11.55 8.58
C ARG A 313 -19.29 -11.58 8.18
N PHE A 314 -18.92 -12.40 7.21
CA PHE A 314 -17.57 -12.47 6.66
C PHE A 314 -17.55 -11.94 5.21
N ARG A 315 -16.81 -10.86 4.97
CA ARG A 315 -16.68 -10.20 3.66
C ARG A 315 -15.22 -10.15 3.26
N LEU A 316 -14.88 -10.77 2.14
CA LEU A 316 -13.53 -10.79 1.59
C LEU A 316 -13.53 -10.05 0.25
N LEU A 317 -12.81 -8.95 0.18
CA LEU A 317 -12.52 -8.22 -1.05
C LEU A 317 -11.11 -8.57 -1.50
N LEU A 318 -11.00 -9.21 -2.67
CA LEU A 318 -9.73 -9.69 -3.22
C LEU A 318 -9.37 -8.96 -4.51
N ASP A 319 -8.07 -8.92 -4.84
CA ASP A 319 -7.62 -8.38 -6.11
C ASP A 319 -8.10 -9.21 -7.31
N HIS A 320 -8.18 -8.56 -8.47
CA HIS A 320 -8.53 -9.18 -9.75
C HIS A 320 -7.67 -10.42 -10.03
N ALA A 321 -6.37 -10.36 -9.72
CA ALA A 321 -5.46 -11.48 -9.94
C ALA A 321 -5.83 -12.73 -9.14
N GLN A 322 -6.61 -12.62 -8.05
CA GLN A 322 -7.00 -13.75 -7.19
C GLN A 322 -8.21 -14.54 -7.72
N LEU A 323 -8.83 -14.09 -8.82
CA LEU A 323 -10.05 -14.67 -9.38
C LEU A 323 -9.81 -15.99 -10.14
N ASP A 324 -8.73 -16.04 -10.92
CA ASP A 324 -8.44 -17.15 -11.83
C ASP A 324 -7.49 -18.16 -11.18
N ASP A 325 -8.02 -19.30 -10.79
CA ASP A 325 -7.36 -20.42 -10.11
C ASP A 325 -7.08 -21.61 -11.05
N ALA A 326 -7.09 -21.41 -12.37
CA ALA A 326 -6.83 -22.48 -13.33
C ALA A 326 -5.43 -23.11 -13.20
N ASP A 327 -4.46 -22.33 -12.70
CA ASP A 327 -3.12 -22.80 -12.37
C ASP A 327 -3.01 -23.13 -10.87
N PRO A 328 -2.98 -24.41 -10.48
CA PRO A 328 -2.92 -24.82 -9.08
C PRO A 328 -1.63 -24.38 -8.38
N LEU A 329 -0.53 -24.13 -9.12
CA LEU A 329 0.73 -23.69 -8.52
C LEU A 329 0.63 -22.29 -7.91
N GLN A 330 -0.31 -21.47 -8.39
CA GLN A 330 -0.56 -20.13 -7.85
C GLN A 330 -1.27 -20.14 -6.49
N SER A 331 -1.85 -21.29 -6.10
CA SER A 331 -2.46 -21.51 -4.78
C SER A 331 -3.43 -20.40 -4.33
N LYS A 332 -4.23 -19.85 -5.26
CA LYS A 332 -5.18 -18.77 -4.96
C LYS A 332 -6.35 -19.32 -4.15
N LEU A 333 -6.54 -18.79 -2.94
CA LEU A 333 -7.50 -19.38 -2.01
C LEU A 333 -8.87 -18.72 -1.99
N GLY A 334 -9.08 -17.63 -2.74
CA GLY A 334 -10.42 -17.01 -2.85
C GLY A 334 -11.46 -18.01 -3.38
N PRO A 335 -11.27 -18.59 -4.59
CA PRO A 335 -12.19 -19.59 -5.13
C PRO A 335 -12.31 -20.85 -4.27
N TRP A 336 -11.18 -21.33 -3.72
CA TRP A 336 -11.14 -22.47 -2.80
C TRP A 336 -12.01 -22.24 -1.57
N LEU A 337 -11.95 -21.04 -0.96
CA LEU A 337 -12.68 -20.70 0.24
C LEU A 337 -14.19 -20.67 -0.01
N GLU A 338 -14.65 -20.13 -1.15
CA GLU A 338 -16.07 -20.18 -1.52
C GLU A 338 -16.55 -21.62 -1.75
N GLN A 339 -15.76 -22.44 -2.44
CA GLN A 339 -16.07 -23.85 -2.65
C GLN A 339 -16.20 -24.59 -1.33
N LYS A 340 -15.21 -24.43 -0.43
CA LYS A 340 -15.20 -25.10 0.88
C LYS A 340 -16.35 -24.64 1.77
N ALA A 341 -16.66 -23.34 1.78
CA ALA A 341 -17.82 -22.83 2.50
C ALA A 341 -19.12 -23.48 2.01
N ALA A 342 -19.30 -23.63 0.69
CA ALA A 342 -20.46 -24.29 0.11
C ALA A 342 -20.53 -25.79 0.47
N GLU A 343 -19.41 -26.51 0.39
CA GLU A 343 -19.30 -27.93 0.79
C GLU A 343 -19.67 -28.15 2.27
N MET A 344 -19.30 -27.21 3.13
CA MET A 344 -19.59 -27.25 4.57
C MET A 344 -20.96 -26.66 4.95
N GLY A 345 -21.71 -26.10 4.00
CA GLY A 345 -22.98 -25.43 4.27
C GLY A 345 -22.86 -24.08 5.00
N ILE A 346 -21.68 -23.47 5.00
CA ILE A 346 -21.40 -22.14 5.58
C ILE A 346 -21.93 -21.06 4.62
N LYS A 347 -22.90 -20.27 5.08
CA LYS A 347 -23.63 -19.28 4.23
C LYS A 347 -23.27 -17.82 4.50
N ASN A 348 -22.51 -17.56 5.55
CA ASN A 348 -22.20 -16.22 6.04
C ASN A 348 -20.86 -15.66 5.53
N ILE A 349 -20.25 -16.33 4.56
CA ILE A 349 -19.05 -15.88 3.83
C ILE A 349 -19.46 -15.32 2.47
N GLN A 350 -18.91 -14.14 2.14
CA GLN A 350 -19.05 -13.53 0.82
C GLN A 350 -17.68 -13.08 0.34
N VAL A 351 -17.34 -13.47 -0.90
CA VAL A 351 -16.13 -13.02 -1.58
C VAL A 351 -16.50 -12.14 -2.77
N ARG A 352 -15.77 -11.05 -2.96
CA ARG A 352 -15.84 -10.18 -4.12
C ARG A 352 -14.45 -9.93 -4.65
N TYR A 353 -14.36 -9.78 -5.95
CA TYR A 353 -13.11 -9.49 -6.65
C TYR A 353 -13.20 -8.09 -7.22
N ARG A 354 -12.21 -7.26 -6.94
CA ARG A 354 -12.01 -6.03 -7.70
C ARG A 354 -11.77 -6.43 -9.16
N PHE A 355 -12.42 -5.78 -10.12
CA PHE A 355 -12.41 -6.21 -11.51
C PHE A 355 -12.35 -5.02 -12.46
N ARG A 356 -11.58 -5.14 -13.55
CA ARG A 356 -11.59 -4.19 -14.66
C ARG A 356 -11.43 -4.85 -16.00
N ARG A 357 -12.27 -4.46 -16.96
CA ARG A 357 -12.22 -4.99 -18.32
C ARG A 357 -10.99 -4.52 -19.07
N ASN A 358 -10.65 -3.25 -18.91
CA ASN A 358 -9.47 -2.65 -19.55
C ASN A 358 -8.14 -3.04 -18.91
N ALA A 359 -8.15 -3.87 -17.86
CA ALA A 359 -6.94 -4.50 -17.36
C ALA A 359 -6.49 -5.68 -18.25
N TYR A 360 -7.33 -6.17 -19.17
CA TYR A 360 -6.95 -7.21 -20.12
C TYR A 360 -6.37 -6.62 -21.40
N GLY A 361 -5.34 -7.27 -21.95
CA GLY A 361 -4.74 -6.91 -23.23
C GLY A 361 -3.88 -8.04 -23.78
N PHE A 362 -3.28 -7.82 -24.95
CA PHE A 362 -2.38 -8.79 -25.58
C PHE A 362 -0.95 -8.58 -25.08
N SER A 363 -0.33 -9.61 -24.51
CA SER A 363 1.08 -9.57 -24.14
C SER A 363 1.95 -9.95 -25.34
N LEU A 364 2.89 -9.08 -25.69
CA LEU A 364 3.87 -9.34 -26.76
C LEU A 364 4.89 -10.41 -26.35
N GLU A 365 5.21 -10.49 -25.06
CA GLU A 365 6.14 -11.45 -24.48
C GLU A 365 5.53 -12.85 -24.47
N GLU A 366 4.33 -12.98 -23.91
CA GLU A 366 3.61 -14.26 -23.79
C GLU A 366 2.86 -14.64 -25.09
N LYS A 367 2.79 -13.71 -26.05
CA LYS A 367 2.07 -13.85 -27.33
C LYS A 367 0.63 -14.33 -27.17
N LYS A 368 -0.04 -13.89 -26.11
CA LYS A 368 -1.43 -14.25 -25.80
C LYS A 368 -2.14 -13.14 -25.04
N PRO A 369 -3.49 -13.09 -25.08
CA PRO A 369 -4.26 -12.25 -24.16
C PRO A 369 -4.01 -12.63 -22.71
N ILE A 370 -3.78 -11.64 -21.85
CA ILE A 370 -3.61 -11.82 -20.40
C ILE A 370 -4.23 -10.64 -19.63
N LEU A 371 -4.33 -10.81 -18.32
CA LEU A 371 -4.48 -9.68 -17.39
C LEU A 371 -3.14 -8.95 -17.29
N LEU A 372 -3.09 -7.69 -17.72
CA LEU A 372 -1.90 -6.85 -17.70
C LEU A 372 -1.81 -6.09 -16.38
N SER A 373 -0.79 -6.40 -15.58
CA SER A 373 -0.54 -5.84 -14.25
C SER A 373 -0.53 -4.30 -14.24
N PHE A 374 0.16 -3.67 -15.20
CA PHE A 374 0.29 -2.21 -15.28
C PHE A 374 -0.98 -1.48 -15.71
N LEU A 375 -1.98 -2.18 -16.28
CA LEU A 375 -3.31 -1.65 -16.57
C LEU A 375 -4.28 -1.87 -15.40
N SER A 376 -3.94 -2.76 -14.48
CA SER A 376 -4.75 -3.09 -13.32
C SER A 376 -4.51 -2.08 -12.19
N LEU A 377 -5.52 -1.27 -11.85
CA LEU A 377 -5.58 -0.60 -10.54
C LEU A 377 -5.70 -1.64 -9.42
N PHE A 378 -4.58 -2.23 -8.99
CA PHE A 378 -4.60 -3.30 -7.99
C PHE A 378 -5.35 -2.91 -6.72
N LEU A 379 -6.14 -3.84 -6.20
CA LEU A 379 -6.55 -3.82 -4.80
C LEU A 379 -5.34 -4.23 -3.96
N HIS A 380 -4.50 -3.27 -3.59
CA HIS A 380 -3.22 -3.55 -2.94
C HIS A 380 -3.27 -3.37 -1.41
N HIS A 381 -4.46 -3.25 -0.82
CA HIS A 381 -4.66 -3.31 0.62
C HIS A 381 -4.26 -4.69 1.16
N LYS A 382 -3.73 -4.69 2.39
CA LYS A 382 -3.57 -5.87 3.24
C LYS A 382 -4.12 -5.53 4.60
N ASN A 383 -5.43 -5.70 4.75
CA ASN A 383 -6.15 -5.29 5.95
C ASN A 383 -7.22 -6.30 6.31
N VAL A 384 -7.33 -6.61 7.60
CA VAL A 384 -8.51 -7.25 8.17
C VAL A 384 -9.06 -6.41 9.32
N THR A 385 -10.38 -6.22 9.34
CA THR A 385 -11.12 -5.57 10.43
C THR A 385 -12.10 -6.56 11.05
N VAL A 386 -12.06 -6.71 12.37
CA VAL A 386 -12.93 -7.61 13.15
C VAL A 386 -13.87 -6.81 14.04
N ASN A 387 -15.16 -7.12 13.96
CA ASN A 387 -16.30 -6.52 14.67
C ASN A 387 -16.40 -4.98 14.57
N GLY A 388 -15.63 -4.35 13.67
CA GLY A 388 -15.44 -2.89 13.65
C GLY A 388 -14.71 -2.33 14.88
N LYS A 389 -14.05 -3.19 15.67
CA LYS A 389 -13.39 -2.83 16.94
C LYS A 389 -11.88 -3.09 16.95
N GLU A 390 -11.43 -4.00 16.09
CA GLU A 390 -10.03 -4.37 15.97
C GLU A 390 -9.66 -4.43 14.49
N MET A 391 -8.42 -4.08 14.17
CA MET A 391 -7.94 -4.08 12.80
C MET A 391 -6.46 -4.40 12.75
N ALA A 392 -6.06 -5.19 11.76
CA ALA A 392 -4.67 -5.44 11.41
C ALA A 392 -4.38 -4.93 10.01
N ILE A 393 -3.29 -4.18 9.84
CA ILE A 393 -2.90 -3.56 8.56
C ILE A 393 -1.38 -3.42 8.45
N GLY A 394 -0.83 -3.61 7.26
CA GLY A 394 0.62 -3.48 7.05
C GLY A 394 1.05 -3.83 5.64
N SER A 395 2.28 -4.33 5.50
CA SER A 395 2.85 -4.76 4.22
C SER A 395 2.51 -6.21 3.86
N TYR A 396 2.10 -7.00 4.87
CA TYR A 396 1.98 -8.44 4.85
C TYR A 396 0.85 -8.97 3.94
N ASN A 397 1.22 -9.55 2.80
CA ASN A 397 0.29 -10.38 2.04
C ASN A 397 0.04 -11.70 2.78
N TRP A 398 -1.14 -12.30 2.64
CA TRP A 398 -1.43 -13.59 3.26
C TRP A 398 -0.86 -14.71 2.39
N SER A 399 0.46 -14.85 2.35
CA SER A 399 1.21 -15.83 1.54
C SER A 399 2.40 -16.44 2.29
N ASN A 400 2.85 -17.63 1.86
CA ASN A 400 4.06 -18.26 2.42
C ASN A 400 5.30 -17.37 2.24
N SER A 401 5.44 -16.70 1.09
CA SER A 401 6.57 -15.81 0.85
C SER A 401 6.60 -14.61 1.79
N ALA A 402 5.44 -14.06 2.16
CA ALA A 402 5.36 -12.97 3.13
C ALA A 402 5.81 -13.44 4.51
N GLU A 403 5.37 -14.62 4.93
CA GLU A 403 5.68 -15.16 6.26
C GLU A 403 7.13 -15.59 6.42
N PHE A 404 7.67 -16.33 5.46
CA PHE A 404 8.92 -17.06 5.63
C PHE A 404 10.12 -16.45 4.91
N LEU A 405 9.89 -15.67 3.84
CA LEU A 405 10.97 -15.14 3.01
C LEU A 405 11.13 -13.63 3.19
N ASN A 406 10.07 -12.87 2.96
CA ASN A 406 10.11 -11.42 3.02
C ASN A 406 10.21 -10.91 4.45
N PHE A 407 10.82 -9.74 4.62
CA PHE A 407 10.56 -8.92 5.80
C PHE A 407 9.24 -8.19 5.61
N GLU A 408 8.37 -8.35 6.61
CA GLU A 408 7.02 -7.82 6.62
C GLU A 408 6.66 -7.34 8.01
N ASN A 409 5.69 -6.44 8.07
CA ASN A 409 5.17 -5.97 9.33
C ASN A 409 3.63 -5.84 9.30
N VAL A 410 3.02 -5.97 10.48
CA VAL A 410 1.58 -5.74 10.70
C VAL A 410 1.36 -4.90 11.96
N MET A 411 0.55 -3.85 11.81
CA MET A 411 0.09 -2.97 12.87
C MET A 411 -1.28 -3.40 13.38
N PHE A 412 -1.45 -3.50 14.69
CA PHE A 412 -2.70 -3.89 15.33
C PHE A 412 -3.36 -2.71 16.06
N PHE A 413 -4.58 -2.39 15.63
CA PHE A 413 -5.45 -1.36 16.17
C PHE A 413 -6.57 -1.98 16.98
N ASN A 414 -6.95 -1.27 18.04
CA ASN A 414 -8.04 -1.64 18.93
C ASN A 414 -8.71 -0.37 19.45
N THR A 415 -10.04 -0.33 19.40
CA THR A 415 -10.87 0.83 19.79
C THR A 415 -10.76 1.26 21.25
N PHE A 416 -10.20 0.44 22.13
CA PHE A 416 -9.89 0.83 23.50
C PHE A 416 -8.80 1.91 23.59
N TYR A 417 -8.03 2.13 22.52
CA TYR A 417 -6.95 3.09 22.49
C TYR A 417 -7.31 4.35 21.71
N LYS A 418 -6.74 5.48 22.15
CA LYS A 418 -7.00 6.80 21.59
C LYS A 418 -6.72 6.81 20.08
N ASP A 419 -7.57 7.49 19.32
CA ASP A 419 -7.50 7.67 17.87
C ASP A 419 -7.62 6.39 17.00
N HIS A 420 -7.61 5.19 17.59
CA HIS A 420 -7.70 3.94 16.82
C HIS A 420 -9.05 3.76 16.13
N GLN A 421 -10.16 4.14 16.78
CA GLN A 421 -11.48 4.10 16.14
C GLN A 421 -11.53 4.95 14.86
N LYS A 422 -10.91 6.15 14.87
CA LYS A 422 -10.82 7.04 13.70
C LYS A 422 -10.14 6.33 12.52
N ILE A 423 -9.07 5.58 12.79
CA ILE A 423 -8.34 4.84 11.75
C ILE A 423 -9.17 3.67 11.22
N ILE A 424 -9.81 2.91 12.12
CA ILE A 424 -10.69 1.81 11.75
C ILE A 424 -11.86 2.31 10.90
N ASP A 425 -12.52 3.40 11.30
CA ASP A 425 -13.64 3.99 10.56
C ASP A 425 -13.23 4.52 9.20
N SER A 426 -12.05 5.16 9.12
CA SER A 426 -11.49 5.65 7.86
C SER A 426 -11.22 4.49 6.89
N PHE A 427 -10.70 3.35 7.37
CA PHE A 427 -10.52 2.17 6.53
C PHE A 427 -11.86 1.52 6.16
N LYS A 428 -12.80 1.40 7.09
CA LYS A 428 -14.13 0.86 6.79
C LYS A 428 -14.84 1.68 5.74
N ALA A 429 -14.66 3.00 5.70
CA ALA A 429 -15.20 3.84 4.64
C ALA A 429 -14.63 3.48 3.25
N GLU A 430 -13.32 3.20 3.15
CA GLU A 430 -12.71 2.67 1.92
C GLU A 430 -13.29 1.32 1.54
N PHE A 431 -13.33 0.39 2.51
CA PHE A 431 -13.85 -0.96 2.32
C PHE A 431 -15.29 -0.93 1.82
N GLU A 432 -16.18 -0.18 2.46
CA GLU A 432 -17.58 -0.08 2.06
C GLU A 432 -17.73 0.55 0.68
N THR A 433 -16.91 1.54 0.34
CA THR A 433 -16.95 2.16 -0.99
C THR A 433 -16.58 1.13 -2.06
N LEU A 434 -15.47 0.42 -1.86
CA LEU A 434 -15.01 -0.63 -2.77
C LEU A 434 -16.01 -1.80 -2.85
N TRP A 435 -16.44 -2.31 -1.70
CA TRP A 435 -17.37 -3.42 -1.56
C TRP A 435 -18.66 -3.14 -2.30
N ASN A 436 -19.27 -1.96 -2.10
CA ASN A 436 -20.56 -1.61 -2.69
C ASN A 436 -20.47 -1.17 -4.16
N SER A 437 -19.26 -1.03 -4.71
CA SER A 437 -19.06 -0.66 -6.10
C SER A 437 -19.18 -1.86 -7.03
N ARG A 438 -20.39 -2.37 -7.24
CA ARG A 438 -20.65 -3.47 -8.20
C ARG A 438 -20.41 -3.02 -9.63
N MET A 439 -19.84 -3.89 -10.44
CA MET A 439 -19.71 -3.65 -11.88
C MET A 439 -21.11 -3.43 -12.50
N PRO A 440 -21.33 -2.33 -13.25
CA PRO A 440 -22.64 -2.03 -13.82
C PRO A 440 -22.99 -2.98 -14.97
N ALA A 441 -24.28 -3.31 -15.10
CA ALA A 441 -24.78 -4.09 -16.24
C ALA A 441 -24.62 -3.34 -17.58
N THR A 442 -24.73 -2.01 -17.57
CA THR A 442 -24.67 -1.14 -18.76
C THR A 442 -23.61 -0.06 -18.62
N ILE A 443 -22.82 0.15 -19.68
CA ILE A 443 -21.79 1.20 -19.75
C ILE A 443 -22.10 2.07 -20.96
N SER A 444 -22.51 3.32 -20.71
CA SER A 444 -22.86 4.31 -21.75
C SER A 444 -21.81 5.42 -21.92
N ARG A 445 -20.84 5.49 -21.00
CA ARG A 445 -19.69 6.40 -21.04
C ARG A 445 -18.55 5.82 -20.20
N PRO A 446 -17.28 6.24 -20.43
CA PRO A 446 -16.15 5.79 -19.64
C PRO A 446 -16.34 6.07 -18.14
N ARG A 447 -15.97 5.12 -17.27
CA ARG A 447 -16.08 5.26 -15.79
C ARG A 447 -14.71 5.33 -15.13
N LYS A 448 -13.94 6.34 -15.53
CA LYS A 448 -12.55 6.52 -15.07
C LYS A 448 -12.43 6.57 -13.55
N GLY A 449 -11.57 5.73 -13.00
CA GLY A 449 -11.20 5.75 -11.58
C GLY A 449 -12.27 5.19 -10.63
N VAL A 450 -13.43 4.75 -11.14
CA VAL A 450 -14.46 4.14 -10.31
C VAL A 450 -14.08 2.70 -10.00
N PRO A 451 -14.00 2.27 -8.72
CA PRO A 451 -13.78 0.88 -8.41
C PRO A 451 -14.96 0.03 -8.88
N GLN A 452 -14.71 -1.22 -9.22
CA GLN A 452 -15.74 -2.15 -9.67
C GLN A 452 -15.44 -3.52 -9.08
N THR A 453 -16.48 -4.22 -8.66
CA THR A 453 -16.41 -5.55 -8.08
C THR A 453 -17.38 -6.52 -8.74
N VAL A 454 -16.98 -7.78 -8.76
CA VAL A 454 -17.75 -8.92 -9.28
C VAL A 454 -17.74 -10.06 -8.28
N THR A 455 -18.74 -10.94 -8.37
CA THR A 455 -18.69 -12.26 -7.72
C THR A 455 -17.74 -13.20 -8.48
N LEU A 456 -17.38 -14.35 -7.90
CA LEU A 456 -16.55 -15.35 -8.57
C LEU A 456 -17.16 -15.83 -9.89
N THR A 457 -18.44 -16.18 -9.89
CA THR A 457 -19.14 -16.65 -11.09
C THR A 457 -19.13 -15.59 -12.19
N GLU A 458 -19.52 -14.35 -11.87
CA GLU A 458 -19.50 -13.23 -12.81
C GLU A 458 -18.08 -12.99 -13.34
N GLY A 459 -17.09 -12.94 -12.45
CA GLY A 459 -15.70 -12.70 -12.81
C GLY A 459 -15.15 -13.78 -13.73
N LYS A 460 -15.35 -15.07 -13.43
CA LYS A 460 -14.85 -16.19 -14.26
C LYS A 460 -15.49 -16.19 -15.65
N THR A 461 -16.79 -15.91 -15.74
CA THR A 461 -17.46 -15.77 -17.05
C THR A 461 -16.84 -14.64 -17.87
N LEU A 462 -16.69 -13.46 -17.27
CA LEU A 462 -16.10 -12.31 -17.94
C LEU A 462 -14.65 -12.54 -18.33
N HIS A 463 -13.85 -13.12 -17.44
CA HIS A 463 -12.46 -13.45 -17.72
C HIS A 463 -12.31 -14.27 -19.01
N LYS A 464 -13.10 -15.34 -19.15
CA LYS A 464 -13.10 -16.20 -20.33
C LYS A 464 -13.55 -15.46 -21.60
N GLU A 465 -14.62 -14.67 -21.50
CA GLU A 465 -15.13 -13.87 -22.61
C GLU A 465 -14.10 -12.85 -23.10
N LEU A 466 -13.51 -12.10 -22.17
CA LEU A 466 -12.55 -11.04 -22.46
C LEU A 466 -11.28 -11.59 -23.12
N LEU A 467 -10.73 -12.70 -22.62
CA LEU A 467 -9.58 -13.36 -23.24
C LEU A 467 -9.89 -13.81 -24.67
N LYS A 468 -11.02 -14.50 -24.88
CA LYS A 468 -11.46 -14.97 -26.19
C LYS A 468 -11.60 -13.83 -27.19
N THR A 469 -12.14 -12.70 -26.75
CA THR A 469 -12.31 -11.53 -27.63
C THR A 469 -10.98 -10.94 -28.05
N LEU A 470 -9.96 -10.97 -27.20
CA LEU A 470 -8.63 -10.43 -27.53
C LEU A 470 -7.75 -11.36 -28.37
N GLU A 471 -8.17 -12.61 -28.65
CA GLU A 471 -7.43 -13.55 -29.52
C GLU A 471 -7.30 -13.05 -30.96
N LYS A 472 -8.19 -12.16 -31.42
CA LYS A 472 -8.16 -11.61 -32.78
C LYS A 472 -7.23 -10.40 -32.87
N ASP A 473 -6.39 -10.40 -33.91
CA ASP A 473 -5.42 -9.33 -34.19
C ASP A 473 -6.07 -7.94 -34.28
N GLU A 474 -7.18 -7.83 -35.01
CA GLU A 474 -7.89 -6.55 -35.13
C GLU A 474 -8.43 -6.03 -33.78
N ASN A 475 -8.78 -6.92 -32.84
CA ASN A 475 -9.39 -6.53 -31.59
C ASN A 475 -8.35 -5.91 -30.66
N HIS A 476 -7.21 -6.57 -30.45
CA HIS A 476 -6.19 -6.01 -29.58
C HIS A 476 -5.49 -4.79 -30.20
N LYS A 477 -5.38 -4.70 -31.54
CA LYS A 477 -4.90 -3.46 -32.20
C LYS A 477 -5.82 -2.27 -31.96
N VAL A 478 -7.13 -2.45 -32.11
CA VAL A 478 -8.11 -1.39 -31.80
C VAL A 478 -8.04 -1.02 -30.32
N LEU A 479 -7.98 -2.00 -29.42
CA LEU A 479 -7.88 -1.72 -27.97
C LEU A 479 -6.59 -0.99 -27.62
N ALA A 480 -5.45 -1.37 -28.22
CA ALA A 480 -4.16 -0.71 -28.00
C ALA A 480 -4.13 0.73 -28.55
N ALA A 481 -4.84 0.99 -29.65
CA ALA A 481 -5.00 2.36 -30.17
C ALA A 481 -5.84 3.23 -29.23
N LEU A 482 -6.74 2.65 -28.44
CA LEU A 482 -7.51 3.34 -27.42
C LEU A 482 -6.82 3.19 -26.08
N ASP A 483 -5.74 3.95 -25.83
CA ASP A 483 -5.17 4.02 -24.49
C ASP A 483 -6.22 4.47 -23.45
N ARG A 484 -5.90 4.34 -22.16
CA ARG A 484 -6.86 4.61 -21.07
C ARG A 484 -7.45 6.01 -21.10
N GLU A 485 -6.71 6.99 -21.63
CA GLU A 485 -7.13 8.39 -21.68
C GLU A 485 -7.73 8.80 -23.03
N ALA A 486 -7.55 7.99 -24.06
CA ALA A 486 -7.91 8.29 -25.43
C ALA A 486 -9.42 8.37 -25.66
N PHE A 487 -9.79 9.38 -26.46
CA PHE A 487 -11.04 9.45 -27.19
C PHE A 487 -10.69 9.52 -28.68
N LYS A 488 -11.13 8.53 -29.46
CA LYS A 488 -10.81 8.48 -30.90
C LYS A 488 -12.05 8.26 -31.74
N THR A 489 -12.15 9.01 -32.82
CA THR A 489 -13.13 8.78 -33.88
C THR A 489 -12.81 7.48 -34.64
N PHE A 490 -13.77 6.97 -35.40
CA PHE A 490 -13.54 5.80 -36.24
C PHE A 490 -12.37 6.00 -37.22
N ALA A 491 -12.27 7.18 -37.85
CA ALA A 491 -11.21 7.50 -38.80
C ALA A 491 -9.82 7.46 -38.13
N GLN A 492 -9.70 8.04 -36.94
CA GLN A 492 -8.45 8.00 -36.17
C GLN A 492 -8.06 6.56 -35.80
N ILE A 493 -9.01 5.71 -35.39
CA ILE A 493 -8.72 4.30 -35.10
C ILE A 493 -8.19 3.57 -36.35
N VAL A 494 -8.79 3.80 -37.52
CA VAL A 494 -8.33 3.21 -38.79
C VAL A 494 -6.89 3.65 -39.10
N THR A 495 -6.61 4.96 -38.98
CA THR A 495 -5.27 5.52 -39.21
C THR A 495 -4.24 4.94 -38.24
N ASP A 496 -4.53 4.95 -36.94
CA ASP A 496 -3.56 4.55 -35.91
C ASP A 496 -3.27 3.05 -35.90
N THR A 497 -4.26 2.23 -36.29
CA THR A 497 -4.10 0.77 -36.30
C THR A 497 -3.56 0.23 -37.63
N GLY A 498 -3.63 1.02 -38.71
CA GLY A 498 -3.33 0.56 -40.07
C GLY A 498 -4.27 -0.53 -40.59
N LEU A 499 -5.40 -0.78 -39.92
CA LEU A 499 -6.39 -1.77 -40.33
C LEU A 499 -7.23 -1.25 -41.50
N SER A 500 -7.72 -2.15 -42.35
CA SER A 500 -8.80 -1.78 -43.28
C SER A 500 -10.05 -1.36 -42.52
N GLU A 501 -10.89 -0.48 -43.09
CA GLU A 501 -12.16 -0.09 -42.46
C GLU A 501 -13.01 -1.28 -42.04
N LYS A 502 -13.06 -2.33 -42.88
CA LYS A 502 -13.83 -3.55 -42.59
C LYS A 502 -13.30 -4.27 -41.36
N ALA A 503 -11.97 -4.36 -41.21
CA ALA A 503 -11.34 -4.98 -40.05
C ALA A 503 -11.53 -4.13 -38.79
N ALA A 504 -11.33 -2.82 -38.87
CA ALA A 504 -11.54 -1.90 -37.75
C ALA A 504 -13.01 -1.93 -37.25
N ARG A 505 -14.00 -1.92 -38.15
CA ARG A 505 -15.42 -2.05 -37.77
C ARG A 505 -15.72 -3.37 -37.07
N ARG A 506 -15.12 -4.47 -37.54
CA ARG A 506 -15.29 -5.78 -36.91
C ARG A 506 -14.67 -5.81 -35.51
N GLY A 507 -13.49 -5.23 -35.35
CA GLY A 507 -12.81 -5.11 -34.06
C GLY A 507 -13.59 -4.26 -33.07
N ILE A 508 -14.03 -3.06 -33.49
CA ILE A 508 -14.86 -2.17 -32.68
C ILE A 508 -16.15 -2.88 -32.24
N ARG A 509 -16.89 -3.52 -33.16
CA ARG A 509 -18.13 -4.23 -32.81
C ARG A 509 -17.92 -5.34 -31.78
N ALA A 510 -16.83 -6.10 -31.89
CA ALA A 510 -16.51 -7.15 -30.93
C ALA A 510 -16.17 -6.56 -29.56
N LEU A 511 -15.32 -5.53 -29.51
CA LEU A 511 -14.94 -4.87 -28.27
C LEU A 511 -16.11 -4.14 -27.58
N GLU A 512 -17.05 -3.57 -28.34
CA GLU A 512 -18.29 -2.98 -27.81
C GLU A 512 -19.20 -4.05 -27.22
N ALA A 513 -19.37 -5.20 -27.90
CA ALA A 513 -20.20 -6.29 -27.43
C ALA A 513 -19.75 -6.81 -26.05
N ASP A 514 -18.43 -6.92 -25.85
CA ASP A 514 -17.84 -7.37 -24.58
C ASP A 514 -17.45 -6.22 -23.64
N LYS A 515 -17.87 -5.00 -23.99
CA LYS A 515 -17.76 -3.79 -23.17
C LYS A 515 -16.32 -3.44 -22.80
N PHE A 516 -15.36 -3.75 -23.66
CA PHE A 516 -14.00 -3.21 -23.57
C PHE A 516 -13.99 -1.71 -23.85
N ILE A 517 -14.79 -1.31 -24.84
CA ILE A 517 -14.90 0.07 -25.30
C ILE A 517 -16.35 0.51 -25.28
N VAL A 518 -16.55 1.82 -25.25
CA VAL A 518 -17.86 2.45 -25.30
C VAL A 518 -17.84 3.54 -26.35
N LYS A 519 -18.89 3.58 -27.17
CA LYS A 519 -19.18 4.67 -28.08
C LYS A 519 -19.91 5.78 -27.33
N TRP A 520 -19.39 7.01 -27.43
CA TRP A 520 -19.98 8.16 -26.75
C TRP A 520 -19.63 9.47 -27.49
N SER A 521 -20.29 10.55 -27.11
CA SER A 521 -20.03 11.89 -27.67
C SER A 521 -19.21 12.73 -26.70
N LYS A 522 -18.09 13.28 -27.19
CA LYS A 522 -17.24 14.25 -26.49
C LYS A 522 -17.20 15.52 -27.33
N ASP A 523 -17.61 16.64 -26.74
CA ASP A 523 -17.60 17.96 -27.41
C ASP A 523 -18.34 17.98 -28.76
N GLY A 524 -19.45 17.23 -28.86
CA GLY A 524 -20.26 17.12 -30.08
C GLY A 524 -19.73 16.17 -31.15
N VAL A 525 -18.57 15.55 -30.91
CA VAL A 525 -17.96 14.56 -31.81
C VAL A 525 -18.26 13.15 -31.28
N GLU A 526 -18.64 12.23 -32.16
CA GLU A 526 -18.85 10.82 -31.81
C GLU A 526 -17.55 10.03 -31.94
N GLY A 527 -17.24 9.21 -30.93
CA GLY A 527 -16.03 8.40 -30.92
C GLY A 527 -16.08 7.31 -29.86
N TYR A 528 -14.93 6.72 -29.59
CA TYR A 528 -14.77 5.56 -28.73
C TYR A 528 -13.71 5.83 -27.67
N SER A 529 -13.91 5.23 -26.49
CA SER A 529 -12.93 5.17 -25.40
C SER A 529 -13.03 3.81 -24.73
N GLN A 530 -12.00 3.43 -23.96
CA GLN A 530 -12.13 2.29 -23.05
C GLN A 530 -13.24 2.52 -22.02
N ALA A 531 -13.93 1.45 -21.64
CA ALA A 531 -15.06 1.51 -20.72
C ALA A 531 -14.69 1.89 -19.26
N ASP A 532 -13.45 1.60 -18.85
CA ASP A 532 -12.89 1.54 -17.48
C ASP A 532 -13.69 0.71 -16.46
#